data_AF-C6HS95-F1
#
_entry.id   AF-C6HS95-F1
#
_cell.length_a   1.000
_cell.length_b   1.000
_cell.length_c   1.000
_cell.angle_alpha   90.00
_cell.angle_beta   90.00
_cell.angle_gamma   90.00
#
_symmetry.space_group_name_H-M   'P 1'
#
loop_
_entity.id
_entity.type
_entity.pdbx_description
1 polymer ?
#
loop_
_entity_poly.entity_id
_entity_poly.type
_entity_poly.pdbx_seq_one_letter_code
_entity_poly.pdbx_strand_id
1 'polypeptide(L)'
;MFGYKVERRRVAYEELTEFDEVMAAGTAAALVPIKSITMRSKNDKFTYEAGEGDAGGEICRKLLKTLKGIQTGDILDEFGWLVDIEPVPSGWMEEAGGK
;
A
#
# COMPACT_ATOMS: atom_id res chain seq x y z
N MET A 1 14.81 1.91 -7.51
CA MET A 1 13.69 1.88 -8.47
C MET A 1 13.15 3.26 -8.89
N PHE A 2 12.76 4.20 -8.00
CA PHE A 2 12.09 5.46 -8.44
C PHE A 2 12.81 6.80 -8.23
N GLY A 3 13.93 6.83 -7.49
CA GLY A 3 14.69 8.06 -7.30
C GLY A 3 14.00 9.14 -6.45
N TYR A 4 12.89 8.81 -5.78
CA TYR A 4 12.21 9.75 -4.88
C TYR A 4 13.04 10.00 -3.62
N LYS A 5 13.09 11.27 -3.19
CA LYS A 5 13.60 11.64 -1.88
C LYS A 5 12.57 11.20 -0.83
N VAL A 6 13.03 10.47 0.19
CA VAL A 6 12.17 9.97 1.26
C VAL A 6 12.57 10.65 2.57
N GLU A 7 11.57 11.03 3.37
CA GLU A 7 11.76 11.55 4.71
C GLU A 7 10.87 10.81 5.72
N ARG A 8 11.39 10.63 6.94
CA ARG A 8 10.62 10.09 8.07
C ARG A 8 10.64 11.10 9.19
N ARG A 9 9.53 11.80 9.37
CA ARG A 9 9.34 12.82 10.40
C ARG A 9 7.89 12.86 10.87
N ARG A 10 7.64 13.65 11.91
CA ARG A 10 6.27 14.04 12.24
C ARG A 10 5.79 15.03 11.19
N VAL A 11 4.55 14.85 10.75
CA VAL A 11 3.84 15.76 9.84
C VAL A 11 2.89 16.58 10.69
N ALA A 12 3.06 17.91 10.71
CA ALA A 12 2.17 18.80 11.43
C ALA A 12 0.81 18.88 10.72
N TYR A 13 -0.23 19.25 11.45
CA TYR A 13 -1.59 19.32 10.91
C TYR A 13 -1.71 20.39 9.82
N GLU A 14 -0.95 21.47 9.96
CA GLU A 14 -0.91 22.62 9.06
C GLU A 14 -0.27 22.26 7.70
N GLU A 15 0.58 21.23 7.67
CA GLU A 15 1.23 20.75 6.44
C GLU A 15 0.30 19.87 5.60
N LEU A 16 -0.89 19.51 6.08
CA LEU A 16 -1.83 18.65 5.35
C LEU A 16 -2.23 19.25 3.99
N THR A 17 -2.19 20.58 3.82
CA THR A 17 -2.47 21.22 2.52
C THR A 17 -1.33 21.11 1.51
N GLU A 18 -0.14 20.68 1.92
CA GLU A 18 1.05 20.68 1.08
C GLU A 18 1.22 19.40 0.27
N PHE A 19 0.42 18.36 0.53
CA PHE A 19 0.52 17.08 -0.15
C PHE A 19 -0.43 16.98 -1.36
N ASP A 20 0.09 16.55 -2.51
CA ASP A 20 -0.71 16.29 -3.71
C ASP A 20 -1.49 14.96 -3.60
N GLU A 21 -0.81 13.89 -3.16
CA GLU A 21 -1.38 12.56 -2.95
C GLU A 21 -1.14 12.09 -1.51
N VAL A 22 -2.16 11.50 -0.88
CA VAL A 22 -2.05 10.88 0.45
C VAL A 22 -2.57 9.44 0.35
N MET A 23 -1.89 8.51 1.01
CA MET A 23 -2.25 7.09 0.99
C MET A 23 -1.97 6.41 2.33
N ALA A 24 -2.79 5.43 2.67
CA ALA A 24 -2.58 4.53 3.79
C ALA A 24 -1.99 3.20 3.29
N ALA A 25 -1.00 2.67 4.01
CA ALA A 25 -0.39 1.39 3.72
C ALA A 25 -0.75 0.35 4.78
N GLY A 26 -0.99 -0.90 4.36
CA GLY A 26 -1.24 -2.01 5.29
C GLY A 26 -1.42 -3.33 4.57
N THR A 27 -1.06 -4.44 5.22
CA THR A 27 -0.99 -5.77 4.58
C THR A 27 -2.27 -6.17 3.84
N ALA A 28 -3.43 -5.98 4.45
CA ALA A 28 -4.71 -6.38 3.85
C ALA A 28 -5.09 -5.55 2.61
N ALA A 29 -4.71 -4.28 2.58
CA ALA A 29 -5.15 -3.34 1.56
C ALA A 29 -4.03 -2.90 0.59
N ALA A 30 -2.79 -3.33 0.86
CA ALA A 30 -1.55 -2.85 0.25
C ALA A 30 -1.38 -1.33 0.36
N LEU A 31 -1.95 -0.56 -0.58
CA LEU A 31 -2.03 0.90 -0.56
C LEU A 31 -3.46 1.34 -0.86
N VAL A 32 -3.99 2.22 -0.03
CA VAL A 32 -5.33 2.82 -0.19
C VAL A 32 -5.17 4.34 -0.33
N PRO A 33 -5.60 4.93 -1.46
CA PRO A 33 -5.58 6.38 -1.63
C PRO A 33 -6.58 7.05 -0.68
N ILE A 34 -6.18 8.17 -0.10
CA ILE A 34 -7.01 8.99 0.79
C ILE A 34 -7.49 10.20 0.00
N LYS A 35 -8.77 10.21 -0.35
CA LYS A 35 -9.40 11.33 -1.08
C LYS A 35 -9.54 12.59 -0.24
N SER A 36 -9.83 12.44 1.06
CA SER A 36 -9.99 13.59 1.95
C SER A 36 -9.78 13.24 3.40
N ILE A 37 -9.31 14.21 4.18
CA ILE A 37 -9.26 14.18 5.64
C ILE A 37 -10.18 15.28 6.16
N THR A 38 -11.10 14.95 7.07
CA THR A 38 -12.07 15.89 7.63
C THR A 38 -11.92 15.97 9.14
N MET A 39 -11.68 17.17 9.69
CA MET A 39 -11.62 17.42 11.13
C MET A 39 -12.83 18.24 11.57
N ARG A 40 -13.89 17.54 12.00
CA ARG A 40 -15.19 18.16 12.33
C ARG A 40 -15.11 19.22 13.43
N SER A 41 -14.24 19.05 14.42
CA SER A 41 -14.09 20.00 15.53
C SER A 41 -13.51 21.35 15.10
N LYS A 42 -12.72 21.39 14.03
CA LYS A 42 -12.18 22.62 13.42
C LYS A 42 -12.98 23.08 12.21
N ASN A 43 -13.94 22.28 11.75
CA ASN A 43 -14.67 22.46 10.49
C ASN A 43 -13.74 22.47 9.25
N ASP A 44 -12.63 21.72 9.31
CA ASP A 44 -11.66 21.63 8.22
C ASP A 44 -11.94 20.41 7.33
N LYS A 45 -11.68 20.56 6.03
CA LYS A 45 -11.65 19.47 5.06
C LYS A 45 -10.52 19.67 4.06
N PHE A 46 -9.59 18.72 4.03
CA PHE A 46 -8.51 18.65 3.04
C PHE A 46 -8.88 17.60 1.99
N THR A 47 -8.69 17.93 0.71
CA THR A 47 -8.98 17.02 -0.41
C THR A 47 -7.71 16.85 -1.23
N TYR A 48 -7.44 15.62 -1.65
CA TYR A 48 -6.22 15.20 -2.33
C TYR A 48 -6.54 14.57 -3.68
N GLU A 49 -5.55 14.50 -4.57
CA GLU A 49 -5.67 13.76 -5.82
C GLU A 49 -5.76 12.26 -5.53
N ALA A 50 -6.92 11.67 -5.86
CA ALA A 50 -7.20 10.26 -5.66
C ALA A 50 -7.42 9.51 -6.98
N GLY A 51 -7.17 10.15 -8.13
CA GLY A 51 -7.39 9.56 -9.45
C GLY A 51 -8.86 9.30 -9.79
N GLU A 52 -9.09 8.88 -11.03
CA GLU A 52 -10.42 8.50 -11.50
C GLU A 52 -10.97 7.30 -10.69
N GLY A 53 -12.21 7.42 -10.24
CA GLY A 53 -12.87 6.38 -9.45
C GLY A 53 -12.19 6.10 -8.10
N ASP A 54 -11.42 7.04 -7.56
CA ASP A 54 -10.67 6.90 -6.31
C ASP A 54 -9.62 5.76 -6.35
N ALA A 55 -9.09 5.44 -7.53
CA ALA A 55 -8.08 4.39 -7.75
C ALA A 55 -6.63 4.78 -7.36
N GLY A 56 -6.44 6.00 -6.85
CA GLY A 56 -5.15 6.61 -6.50
C GLY A 56 -4.57 7.40 -7.66
N GLY A 57 -3.80 8.45 -7.37
CA GLY A 57 -3.09 9.26 -8.36
C GLY A 57 -1.94 8.51 -9.04
N GLU A 58 -1.10 9.24 -9.78
CA GLU A 58 0.01 8.64 -10.53
C GLU A 58 0.99 7.92 -9.61
N ILE A 59 1.35 8.56 -8.49
CA ILE A 59 2.34 8.02 -7.55
C ILE A 59 1.78 6.80 -6.83
N CYS A 60 0.55 6.89 -6.32
CA CYS A 60 -0.12 5.76 -5.66
C CYS A 60 -0.20 4.53 -6.57
N ARG A 61 -0.64 4.70 -7.82
CA ARG A 61 -0.76 3.59 -8.79
C ARG A 61 0.59 2.97 -9.13
N LYS A 62 1.63 3.80 -9.31
CA LYS A 62 2.99 3.33 -9.63
C LYS A 62 3.61 2.53 -8.49
N LEU A 63 3.45 3.00 -7.25
CA LEU A 63 3.89 2.28 -6.05
C LEU A 63 3.12 0.97 -5.87
N LEU A 64 1.79 1.00 -6.00
CA LEU A 64 0.94 -0.18 -5.83
C LEU A 64 1.23 -1.26 -6.87
N LYS A 65 1.33 -0.87 -8.15
CA LYS A 65 1.68 -1.80 -9.24
C LYS A 65 3.02 -2.49 -8.99
N THR A 66 3.97 -1.74 -8.46
CA THR A 66 5.33 -2.24 -8.21
C THR A 66 5.38 -3.17 -7.02
N LEU A 67 4.79 -2.76 -5.90
CA LEU A 67 4.72 -3.60 -4.71
C LEU A 67 3.99 -4.92 -5.01
N LYS A 68 2.84 -4.86 -5.69
CA LYS A 68 2.10 -6.05 -6.09
C LYS A 68 2.89 -6.91 -7.08
N GLY A 69 3.53 -6.31 -8.08
CA GLY A 69 4.35 -7.05 -9.03
C GLY A 69 5.52 -7.79 -8.37
N ILE A 70 6.14 -7.19 -7.34
CA ILE A 70 7.13 -7.91 -6.53
C ILE A 70 6.45 -9.05 -5.77
N GLN A 71 5.34 -8.80 -5.08
CA GLN A 71 4.60 -9.82 -4.31
C GLN A 71 4.14 -11.02 -5.15
N THR A 72 3.77 -10.81 -6.42
CA THR A 72 3.32 -11.85 -7.34
C THR A 72 4.46 -12.52 -8.12
N GLY A 73 5.69 -11.98 -8.03
CA GLY A 73 6.84 -12.44 -8.82
C GLY A 73 6.85 -11.95 -10.28
N ASP A 74 5.93 -11.05 -10.67
CA ASP A 74 5.92 -10.43 -12.01
C ASP A 74 7.05 -9.40 -12.18
N ILE A 75 7.55 -8.83 -11.07
CA ILE A 75 8.70 -7.95 -11.01
C ILE A 75 9.76 -8.61 -10.15
N LEU A 76 11.01 -8.58 -10.62
CA LEU A 76 12.16 -9.12 -9.90
C LEU A 76 12.25 -8.51 -8.50
N ASP A 77 12.32 -9.37 -7.49
CA ASP A 77 12.56 -8.97 -6.12
C ASP A 77 14.05 -8.70 -5.88
N GLU A 78 14.48 -7.45 -6.13
CA GLU A 78 15.84 -6.99 -5.88
C GLU A 78 16.18 -6.89 -4.38
N PHE A 79 15.18 -7.01 -3.49
CA PHE A 79 15.34 -6.75 -2.05
C PHE A 79 15.33 -8.03 -1.20
N GLY A 80 15.00 -9.19 -1.77
CA GLY A 80 14.91 -10.47 -1.07
C GLY A 80 13.79 -10.51 -0.04
N TRP A 81 12.63 -9.92 -0.36
CA TRP A 81 11.41 -9.95 0.44
C TRP A 81 10.60 -11.24 0.27
N LEU A 82 10.67 -11.88 -0.89
CA LEU A 82 9.94 -13.09 -1.18
C LEU A 82 10.63 -14.30 -0.56
N VAL A 83 9.81 -15.16 0.04
CA VAL A 83 10.24 -16.44 0.58
C VAL A 83 9.37 -17.51 -0.06
N ASP A 84 10.01 -18.47 -0.73
CA ASP A 84 9.32 -19.64 -1.24
C ASP A 84 8.78 -20.47 -0.08
N ILE A 85 7.50 -20.83 -0.15
CA ILE A 85 6.91 -21.72 0.84
C ILE A 85 7.46 -23.13 0.64
N GLU A 86 7.82 -23.78 1.75
CA GLU A 86 8.22 -25.19 1.71
C GLU A 86 7.02 -26.07 1.33
N PRO A 87 7.26 -27.22 0.67
CA PRO A 87 6.21 -28.20 0.43
C PRO A 87 5.55 -28.60 1.76
N VAL A 88 4.23 -28.79 1.74
CA VAL A 88 3.50 -29.27 2.92
C VAL A 88 4.15 -30.58 3.40
N PRO A 89 4.50 -30.71 4.70
CA PRO A 89 5.09 -31.94 5.22
C PRO A 89 4.21 -33.16 4.94
N SER A 90 4.85 -34.28 4.60
CA SER A 90 4.18 -35.56 4.38
C SER A 90 3.34 -35.94 5.60
N GLY A 91 2.02 -36.13 5.42
CA GLY A 91 1.07 -36.50 6.49
C GLY A 91 0.02 -35.42 6.82
N TRP A 92 0.25 -34.14 6.50
CA TRP A 92 -0.74 -33.07 6.77
C TRP A 92 -1.96 -33.10 5.82
N MET A 93 -1.83 -33.71 4.63
CA MET A 93 -2.94 -33.86 3.69
C MET A 93 -3.81 -35.10 3.95
N GLU A 94 -3.42 -36.00 4.85
CA GLU A 94 -4.21 -37.22 5.16
C GLU A 94 -5.33 -36.95 6.17
N GLU A 95 -5.17 -35.96 7.07
CA GLU A 95 -6.16 -35.65 8.11
C GLU A 95 -7.37 -34.83 7.58
N ALA A 96 -7.26 -34.20 6.40
CA ALA A 96 -8.36 -33.46 5.76
C ALA A 96 -9.32 -34.37 4.96
N GLY A 97 -9.06 -35.69 4.93
CA GLY A 97 -9.86 -36.70 4.24
C GLY A 97 -10.83 -37.49 5.13
N GLY A 98 -11.18 -36.98 6.32
CA GLY A 98 -12.16 -37.58 7.22
C GLY A 98 -13.58 -37.07 6.96
N LYS A 99 -14.49 -37.98 6.63
CA LYS A 99 -15.95 -37.78 6.61
C LYS A 99 -16.50 -37.10 7.86
#